data_AF-A0A351WHI5-F1
#
_entry.id   AF-A0A351WHI5-F1
#
_cell.length_a   1.000
_cell.length_b   1.000
_cell.length_c   1.000
_cell.angle_alpha   90.00
_cell.angle_beta   90.00
_cell.angle_gamma   90.00
#
_symmetry.space_group_name_H-M   'P 1'
#
loop_
_entity.id
_entity.type
_entity.pdbx_description
1 polymer ?
#
loop_
_entity_poly.entity_id
_entity_poly.type
_entity_poly.pdbx_seq_one_letter_code
_entity_poly.pdbx_strand_id
1 'polypeptide(L)'
;MNSREKGKRGELEAAHFLTDQGFPARRGQQFSGSPDSPDLVCEVLPGIHFEVKRTQRTDLYAWLIQAKADAGGKLPVVLHRKNDSRWLVILDAEAFLSLVRESDFPVKPIEGEKNAESRTYQFP
;
A
#
# COMPACT_ATOMS: atom_id res chain seq x y z
N MET A 1 5.52 -13.67 -23.43
CA MET A 1 5.53 -13.12 -22.06
C MET A 1 4.11 -13.11 -21.53
N ASN A 2 3.81 -14.00 -20.59
CA ASN A 2 2.46 -14.18 -20.05
C ASN A 2 2.13 -13.15 -18.95
N SER A 3 0.86 -13.01 -18.59
CA SER A 3 0.42 -12.04 -17.56
C SER A 3 1.06 -12.31 -16.19
N ARG A 4 1.29 -13.59 -15.86
CA ARG A 4 1.86 -14.04 -14.57
C ARG A 4 3.32 -13.62 -14.39
N GLU A 5 4.13 -13.74 -15.43
CA GLU A 5 5.54 -13.29 -15.45
C GLU A 5 5.65 -11.78 -15.29
N LYS A 6 4.68 -11.03 -15.84
CA LYS A 6 4.64 -9.57 -15.71
C LYS A 6 4.27 -9.16 -14.28
N GLY A 7 3.27 -9.80 -13.68
CA GLY A 7 2.91 -9.60 -12.26
C GLY A 7 4.10 -9.86 -11.34
N LYS A 8 4.67 -11.07 -11.44
CA LYS A 8 5.86 -11.48 -10.68
C LYS A 8 7.02 -10.47 -10.77
N ARG A 9 7.28 -9.92 -11.96
CA ARG A 9 8.33 -8.92 -12.16
C ARG A 9 7.97 -7.59 -11.52
N GLY A 10 6.72 -7.16 -11.64
CA GLY A 10 6.23 -5.95 -10.97
C GLY A 10 6.39 -6.03 -9.46
N GLU A 11 5.99 -7.14 -8.85
CA GLU A 11 6.12 -7.35 -7.41
C GLU A 11 7.59 -7.41 -6.96
N LEU A 12 8.48 -8.06 -7.72
CA LEU A 12 9.92 -8.04 -7.42
C LEU A 12 10.53 -6.64 -7.50
N GLU A 13 10.18 -5.87 -8.53
CA GLU A 13 10.66 -4.49 -8.66
C GLU A 13 10.14 -3.59 -7.54
N ALA A 14 8.92 -3.82 -7.08
CA ALA A 14 8.36 -3.11 -5.94
C ALA A 14 9.06 -3.48 -4.62
N ALA A 15 9.39 -4.76 -4.42
CA ALA A 15 10.15 -5.23 -3.26
C ALA A 15 11.55 -4.59 -3.19
N HIS A 16 12.26 -4.56 -4.32
CA HIS A 16 13.55 -3.88 -4.41
C HIS A 16 13.41 -2.39 -4.15
N PHE A 17 12.41 -1.72 -4.74
CA PHE A 17 12.16 -0.30 -4.50
C PHE A 17 11.98 -0.01 -3.01
N LEU A 18 11.12 -0.74 -2.29
CA LEU A 18 10.93 -0.54 -0.85
C LEU A 18 12.23 -0.78 -0.07
N THR A 19 12.96 -1.84 -0.42
CA THR A 19 14.23 -2.19 0.24
C THR A 19 15.27 -1.09 0.05
N ASP A 20 15.41 -0.54 -1.16
CA ASP A 20 16.31 0.57 -1.49
C ASP A 20 15.94 1.87 -0.75
N GLN A 21 14.67 2.02 -0.34
CA GLN A 21 14.21 3.14 0.50
C GLN A 21 14.34 2.86 2.01
N GLY A 22 14.97 1.76 2.41
CA GLY A 22 15.16 1.41 3.83
C GLY A 22 13.98 0.64 4.46
N PHE A 23 13.06 0.11 3.64
CA PHE A 23 11.95 -0.74 4.07
C PHE A 23 12.12 -2.15 3.48
N PRO A 24 12.93 -3.03 4.10
CA PRO A 24 13.21 -4.36 3.57
C PRO A 24 11.92 -5.13 3.28
N ALA A 25 11.73 -5.49 2.02
CA ALA A 25 10.52 -6.16 1.55
C ALA A 25 10.87 -7.32 0.62
N ARG A 26 9.96 -8.30 0.57
CA ARG A 26 10.03 -9.44 -0.35
C ARG A 26 8.69 -9.68 -1.02
N ARG A 27 8.72 -10.31 -2.19
CA ARG A 27 7.50 -10.80 -2.82
C ARG A 27 6.82 -11.84 -1.93
N GLY A 28 5.49 -11.80 -1.86
CA GLY A 28 4.73 -12.93 -1.36
C GLY A 28 4.99 -14.19 -2.17
N GLN A 29 4.93 -15.33 -1.52
CA GLN A 29 4.88 -16.61 -2.20
C GLN A 29 3.69 -17.35 -1.63
N GLN A 30 2.86 -17.90 -2.52
CA GLN A 30 1.85 -18.87 -2.13
C GLN A 30 2.55 -20.11 -1.60
N PHE A 31 2.66 -20.21 -0.28
CA PHE A 31 3.08 -21.44 0.37
C PHE A 31 1.82 -22.32 0.56
N SER A 32 1.89 -23.58 0.16
CA SER A 32 0.89 -24.62 0.48
C SER A 32 -0.56 -24.36 0.01
N GLY A 33 -0.77 -23.75 -1.16
CA GLY A 33 -2.09 -23.75 -1.82
C GLY A 33 -3.17 -22.87 -1.19
N SER A 34 -2.81 -22.00 -0.23
CA SER A 34 -3.72 -20.95 0.23
C SER A 34 -3.76 -19.83 -0.83
N PRO A 35 -4.93 -19.44 -1.35
CA PRO A 35 -5.04 -18.43 -2.40
C PRO A 35 -4.51 -17.06 -1.98
N ASP A 36 -4.59 -16.76 -0.68
CA ASP A 36 -4.44 -15.41 -0.13
C ASP A 36 -3.01 -15.17 0.36
N SER A 37 -2.09 -15.00 -0.59
CA SER A 37 -0.75 -14.48 -0.29
C SER A 37 -0.64 -13.05 -0.78
N PRO A 38 -0.23 -12.09 0.09
CA PRO A 38 -0.10 -10.69 -0.32
C PRO A 38 0.99 -10.54 -1.38
N ASP A 39 0.85 -9.58 -2.30
CA ASP A 39 1.85 -9.31 -3.34
C ASP A 39 3.25 -9.04 -2.75
N LEU A 40 3.28 -8.32 -1.63
CA LEU A 40 4.49 -7.97 -0.88
C LEU A 40 4.35 -8.24 0.61
N VAL A 41 5.46 -8.65 1.21
CA VAL A 41 5.64 -8.73 2.66
C VAL A 41 6.76 -7.76 3.04
N CYS A 42 6.45 -6.79 3.89
CA CYS A 42 7.38 -5.85 4.49
C CYS A 42 7.23 -5.91 6.01
N GLU A 43 8.13 -6.62 6.69
CA GLU A 43 7.98 -6.92 8.13
C GLU A 43 8.05 -5.67 9.01
N VAL A 44 8.76 -4.64 8.54
CA VAL A 44 8.87 -3.34 9.23
C VAL A 44 7.63 -2.45 9.06
N LEU A 45 6.70 -2.84 8.18
CA LEU A 45 5.39 -2.18 7.99
C LEU A 45 4.26 -3.18 8.20
N PRO A 46 4.13 -3.80 9.39
CA PRO A 46 3.23 -4.94 9.61
C PRO A 46 1.74 -4.57 9.48
N GLY A 47 1.40 -3.30 9.66
CA GLY A 47 0.05 -2.75 9.53
C GLY A 47 -0.37 -2.36 8.12
N ILE A 48 0.46 -2.59 7.09
CA ILE A 48 0.13 -2.27 5.70
C ILE A 48 -0.08 -3.55 4.89
N HIS A 49 -1.13 -3.54 4.06
CA HIS A 49 -1.33 -4.47 2.97
C HIS A 49 -0.99 -3.77 1.65
N PHE A 50 -0.03 -4.32 0.89
CA PHE A 50 0.38 -3.76 -0.40
C PHE A 50 -0.22 -4.56 -1.56
N GLU A 51 -0.89 -3.86 -2.47
CA GLU A 51 -1.33 -4.33 -3.78
C GLU A 51 -0.45 -3.70 -4.87
N VAL A 52 0.26 -4.50 -5.66
CA VAL A 52 1.26 -3.98 -6.62
C VAL A 52 0.70 -3.96 -8.04
N LYS A 53 0.65 -2.76 -8.64
CA LYS A 53 0.15 -2.57 -10.01
C LYS A 53 1.22 -1.99 -10.93
N ARG A 54 1.98 -2.85 -11.60
CA ARG A 54 2.92 -2.47 -12.67
C ARG A 54 2.29 -2.61 -14.06
N THR A 55 1.54 -1.60 -14.48
CA THR A 55 0.74 -1.62 -15.72
C THR A 55 0.60 -0.23 -16.32
N GLN A 56 0.26 -0.14 -17.61
CA GLN A 56 0.07 1.14 -18.30
C GLN A 56 -1.37 1.69 -18.15
N ARG A 57 -2.36 0.80 -18.07
CA ARG A 57 -3.77 1.16 -17.90
C ARG A 57 -4.10 1.22 -16.42
N THR A 58 -4.78 2.28 -16.00
CA THR A 58 -5.10 2.57 -14.60
C THR A 58 -6.59 2.50 -14.36
N ASP A 59 -7.01 1.69 -13.39
CA ASP A 59 -8.37 1.69 -12.84
C ASP A 59 -8.26 1.75 -11.31
N LEU A 60 -8.16 2.98 -10.81
CA LEU A 60 -7.80 3.24 -9.41
C LEU A 60 -8.84 2.68 -8.43
N TYR A 61 -10.13 2.80 -8.77
CA TYR A 61 -11.21 2.33 -7.91
C TYR A 61 -11.24 0.81 -7.83
N ALA A 62 -11.12 0.11 -8.96
CA ALA A 62 -11.05 -1.35 -8.96
C ALA A 62 -9.85 -1.86 -8.14
N TRP A 63 -8.69 -1.20 -8.25
CA TRP A 63 -7.50 -1.57 -7.49
C TRP A 63 -7.66 -1.31 -5.98
N LEU A 64 -8.24 -0.18 -5.58
CA LEU A 64 -8.51 0.11 -4.18
C LEU A 64 -9.54 -0.86 -3.59
N ILE A 65 -10.57 -1.26 -4.35
CA ILE A 65 -11.55 -2.27 -3.92
C ILE A 65 -10.85 -3.61 -3.68
N GLN A 66 -9.98 -4.03 -4.61
CA GLN A 66 -9.21 -5.26 -4.44
C GLN A 66 -8.30 -5.19 -3.21
N ALA A 67 -7.51 -4.12 -3.09
CA ALA A 67 -6.59 -3.95 -1.95
C ALA A 67 -7.33 -3.96 -0.60
N LYS A 68 -8.53 -3.36 -0.52
CA LYS A 68 -9.38 -3.38 0.68
C LYS A 68 -9.85 -4.79 1.02
N ALA A 69 -10.39 -5.51 0.04
CA ALA A 69 -10.87 -6.87 0.25
C ALA A 69 -9.77 -7.80 0.77
N ASP A 70 -8.53 -7.62 0.29
CA ASP A 70 -7.39 -8.46 0.62
C ASP A 70 -6.62 -7.98 1.88
N ALA A 71 -6.98 -6.80 2.43
CA ALA A 71 -6.22 -6.16 3.50
C ALA A 71 -6.29 -6.89 4.85
N GLY A 72 -7.39 -7.60 5.13
CA GLY A 72 -7.57 -8.35 6.37
C GLY A 72 -7.37 -7.50 7.64
N GLY A 73 -7.88 -6.27 7.65
CA GLY A 73 -7.77 -5.32 8.77
C GLY A 73 -6.47 -4.49 8.81
N LYS A 74 -5.61 -4.61 7.81
CA LYS A 74 -4.45 -3.72 7.59
C LYS A 74 -4.84 -2.49 6.77
N LEU A 75 -3.98 -1.48 6.73
CA LEU A 75 -4.13 -0.35 5.81
C LEU A 75 -3.92 -0.82 4.35
N PRO A 76 -4.93 -0.75 3.47
CA PRO A 76 -4.77 -1.08 2.06
C PRO A 76 -4.00 0.02 1.32
N VAL A 77 -2.90 -0.35 0.66
CA VAL A 77 -2.07 0.53 -0.16
C VAL A 77 -1.92 -0.06 -1.55
N VAL A 78 -2.25 0.70 -2.59
CA VAL A 78 -1.86 0.33 -3.96
C VAL A 78 -0.52 1.00 -4.29
N LEU A 79 0.48 0.20 -4.59
CA LEU A 79 1.78 0.65 -5.08
C LEU A 79 1.82 0.52 -6.61
N HIS A 80 1.74 1.66 -7.30
CA HIS A 80 1.56 1.70 -8.75
C HIS A 80 2.75 2.33 -9.47
N ARG A 81 3.09 1.79 -10.64
CA ARG A 81 4.05 2.39 -11.57
C ARG A 81 3.75 2.04 -13.03
N LYS A 82 3.89 3.02 -13.92
CA LYS A 82 3.97 2.84 -15.37
C LYS A 82 5.42 2.66 -15.83
N ASN A 83 5.62 2.31 -17.10
CA ASN A 83 6.98 2.24 -17.64
C ASN A 83 7.61 3.63 -17.55
N ASP A 84 8.90 3.68 -17.24
CA ASP A 84 9.70 4.92 -17.18
C ASP A 84 9.15 6.00 -16.24
N SER A 85 8.28 5.61 -15.32
CA SER A 85 7.66 6.50 -14.32
C SER A 85 8.18 6.22 -12.93
N ARG A 86 7.87 7.07 -11.95
CA ARG A 86 8.14 6.80 -10.52
C ARG A 86 7.10 5.84 -9.93
N TRP A 87 7.43 5.22 -8.80
CA TRP A 87 6.44 4.53 -7.98
C TRP A 87 5.55 5.55 -7.27
N LEU A 88 4.25 5.28 -7.25
CA LEU A 88 3.22 6.08 -6.59
C LEU A 88 2.51 5.22 -5.55
N VAL A 89 2.20 5.83 -4.42
CA VAL A 89 1.29 5.28 -3.40
C VAL A 89 -0.10 5.85 -3.65
N ILE A 90 -1.10 4.98 -3.73
CA ILE A 90 -2.50 5.35 -3.87
C ILE A 90 -3.24 4.86 -2.62
N LEU A 91 -3.94 5.80 -1.99
CA LEU A 91 -4.65 5.66 -0.72
C LEU A 91 -6.00 6.38 -0.81
N ASP A 92 -6.96 5.97 0.01
CA ASP A 92 -8.09 6.84 0.30
C ASP A 92 -7.60 8.12 0.99
N ALA A 93 -8.21 9.25 0.66
CA ALA A 93 -7.81 10.54 1.21
C ALA A 93 -7.89 10.57 2.75
N GLU A 94 -8.90 9.93 3.34
CA GLU A 94 -9.07 9.84 4.79
C GLU A 94 -7.96 9.03 5.46
N ALA A 95 -7.53 7.93 4.85
CA ALA A 95 -6.42 7.12 5.33
C ALA A 95 -5.11 7.90 5.26
N PHE A 96 -4.86 8.61 4.15
CA PHE A 96 -3.70 9.51 4.04
C PHE A 96 -3.71 10.60 5.11
N LEU A 97 -4.85 11.29 5.32
CA LEU A 97 -4.95 12.33 6.35
C LEU A 97 -4.79 11.76 7.77
N SER A 98 -5.22 10.53 8.01
CA SER A 98 -5.01 9.86 9.29
C SER A 98 -3.53 9.58 9.53
N LEU A 99 -2.81 9.08 8.52
CA LEU A 99 -1.34 8.95 8.59
C LEU A 99 -0.65 10.29 8.84
N VAL A 100 -1.09 11.37 8.18
CA VAL A 100 -0.52 12.72 8.40
C VAL A 100 -0.70 13.14 9.86
N ARG A 101 -1.90 12.94 10.45
CA ARG A 101 -2.17 13.28 11.85
C ARG A 101 -1.35 12.47 12.85
N GLU A 102 -1.05 11.21 12.52
CA GLU A 102 -0.29 10.29 13.37
C GLU A 102 1.22 10.38 13.16
N SER A 103 1.68 11.18 12.19
CA SER A 103 3.08 11.36 11.84
C SER A 103 3.67 12.67 12.40
N ASP A 104 4.99 12.79 12.33
CA ASP A 104 5.70 14.06 12.61
C ASP A 104 5.58 15.09 11.47
N PHE A 105 4.66 14.88 10.51
CA PHE A 105 4.46 15.82 9.41
C PHE A 105 3.97 17.17 9.96
N PRO A 106 4.56 18.30 9.54
CA PRO A 106 4.22 19.60 10.11
C PRO A 106 2.80 20.02 9.73
N VAL A 107 1.93 20.10 10.72
CA VAL A 107 0.55 20.61 10.59
C VAL A 107 0.43 21.86 11.45
N LYS A 108 -0.17 22.92 10.89
CA LYS A 108 -0.50 24.11 11.68
C LYS A 108 -1.64 23.79 12.65
N PRO A 109 -1.64 24.35 13.88
CA PRO A 109 -2.77 24.19 14.78
C PRO A 109 -4.08 24.63 14.09
N ILE A 110 -5.11 23.80 14.19
CA ILE A 110 -6.46 24.16 13.74
C ILE A 110 -7.07 24.98 14.87
N GLU A 111 -7.27 26.29 14.64
CA GLU A 111 -7.88 27.18 15.63
C GLU A 111 -9.28 26.68 16.00
N GLY A 112 -9.52 26.41 17.30
CA GLY A 112 -10.84 26.06 17.83
C GLY A 112 -11.09 24.57 18.09
N GLU A 113 -10.19 23.65 17.74
CA GLU A 113 -10.32 22.23 18.11
C GLU A 113 -9.86 21.99 19.55
N LYS A 114 -10.81 21.84 20.48
CA LYS A 114 -10.53 21.27 21.81
C LYS A 114 -10.30 19.77 21.64
N ASN A 115 -9.10 19.31 21.97
CA ASN A 115 -8.70 17.91 22.16
C ASN A 115 -9.49 16.93 21.27
N ALA A 116 -9.11 16.86 19.99
CA ALA A 116 -9.50 15.72 19.17
C ALA A 116 -8.81 14.49 19.75
N GLU A 117 -9.50 13.80 20.67
CA GLU A 117 -9.17 12.42 21.02
C GLU A 117 -8.94 11.66 19.72
N SER A 118 -7.81 10.96 19.66
CA SER A 118 -7.33 10.20 18.52
C SER A 118 -8.46 9.33 17.95
N ARG A 119 -9.16 9.83 16.93
CA ARG A 119 -10.09 9.02 16.14
C ARG A 119 -9.23 8.07 15.34
N THR A 120 -8.97 6.89 15.88
CA THR A 120 -8.31 5.80 15.17
C THR A 120 -9.15 5.51 13.93
N TYR A 121 -8.56 5.76 12.76
CA TYR A 121 -9.18 5.40 11.50
C TYR A 121 -9.26 3.87 11.45
N GLN A 122 -10.48 3.34 11.45
CA GLN A 122 -10.69 1.90 11.28
C GLN A 122 -10.73 1.59 9.79
N PHE A 123 -9.83 0.72 9.35
CA PHE A 123 -9.82 0.25 7.97
C PHE A 123 -11.07 -0.62 7.73
N PRO A 124 -11.83 -0.37 6.66
CA PRO A 124 -12.97 -1.19 6.28
C PRO A 124 -12.56 -2.59 5.82
#